data_AF-A0A917CH32-F1
#
_entry.id   AF-A0A917CH32-F1
#
_cell.length_a   1.000
_cell.length_b   1.000
_cell.length_c   1.000
_cell.angle_alpha   90.00
_cell.angle_beta   90.00
_cell.angle_gamma   90.00
#
_symmetry.space_group_name_H-M   'P 1'
#
loop_
_entity.id
_entity.type
_entity.pdbx_description
1 polymer ?
#
loop_
_entity_poly.entity_id
_entity_poly.type
_entity_poly.pdbx_seq_one_letter_code
_entity_poly.pdbx_strand_id
1 'polypeptide(L)' 'MLRKKLIMNNIKIKNTEYLRPSRTIETILVSNKDLSNIFYVYNYEGVSYRVFKSYPNLISCSHEKLESDCD' A
#
# COMPACT_ATOMS: atom_id res chain seq x y z
N MET A 1 -35.35 -3.28 -16.78
CA MET A 1 -34.56 -2.51 -15.79
C MET A 1 -33.29 -3.29 -15.47
N LEU A 2 -32.12 -2.90 -16.03
CA LEU A 2 -30.85 -3.57 -15.72
C LEU A 2 -30.31 -3.05 -14.37
N ARG A 3 -30.17 -3.92 -13.36
CA ARG A 3 -29.42 -3.60 -12.14
C ARG A 3 -27.92 -3.66 -12.48
N LYS A 4 -27.24 -2.52 -12.40
CA LYS A 4 -25.77 -2.44 -12.45
C LYS A 4 -25.21 -3.21 -11.25
N LYS A 5 -24.57 -4.35 -11.48
CA LYS A 5 -23.96 -5.15 -10.41
C LYS A 5 -22.73 -4.41 -9.90
N LEU A 6 -22.76 -3.96 -8.65
CA LEU A 6 -21.58 -3.40 -8.00
C LEU A 6 -20.58 -4.53 -7.75
N ILE A 7 -19.37 -4.38 -8.29
CA ILE A 7 -18.26 -5.30 -8.04
C ILE A 7 -17.52 -4.75 -6.82
N MET A 8 -17.63 -5.45 -5.69
CA MET A 8 -16.97 -5.08 -4.44
C MET A 8 -15.54 -5.64 -4.44
N ASN A 9 -14.56 -4.80 -4.13
CA ASN A 9 -13.19 -5.22 -3.96
C ASN A 9 -13.00 -5.77 -2.54
N ASN A 10 -12.36 -6.93 -2.43
CA ASN A 10 -11.84 -7.50 -1.19
C ASN A 10 -10.38 -7.05 -1.02
N ILE A 11 -10.06 -6.56 0.18
CA ILE A 11 -8.71 -6.13 0.55
C ILE A 11 -8.22 -7.08 1.65
N LYS A 12 -7.05 -7.67 1.46
CA LYS A 12 -6.41 -8.54 2.45
C LYS A 12 -4.95 -8.16 2.63
N ILE A 13 -4.55 -7.87 3.87
CA ILE A 13 -3.15 -7.69 4.24
C ILE A 13 -2.48 -9.07 4.19
N LYS A 14 -1.39 -9.17 3.44
CA LYS A 14 -0.59 -10.39 3.29
C LYS A 14 0.65 -10.38 4.16
N ASN A 15 1.27 -9.22 4.30
CA ASN A 15 2.45 -9.01 5.11
C ASN A 15 2.46 -7.59 5.67
N THR A 16 3.08 -7.42 6.83
CA THR A 16 3.39 -6.12 7.43
C THR A 16 4.84 -6.14 7.87
N GLU A 17 5.64 -5.27 7.28
CA GLU A 17 7.03 -5.04 7.65
C GLU A 17 7.14 -3.77 8.48
N TYR A 18 7.80 -3.85 9.63
CA TYR A 18 8.04 -2.71 10.50
C TYR A 18 9.41 -2.13 10.21
N LEU A 19 9.46 -0.94 9.62
CA LEU A 19 10.70 -0.19 9.45
C LEU A 19 11.11 0.49 10.75
N ARG A 20 10.13 0.97 11.52
CA ARG A 20 10.21 1.52 12.88
C ARG A 20 8.90 1.23 13.61
N PRO A 21 8.81 1.39 14.94
CA PRO A 21 7.56 1.18 15.67
C PRO A 21 6.36 1.96 15.10
N SER A 22 6.61 3.16 14.55
CA SER A 22 5.59 4.04 13.95
C SER A 22 5.62 4.08 12.41
N ARG A 23 6.42 3.24 11.73
CA ARG A 23 6.53 3.24 10.26
C ARG A 23 6.45 1.81 9.72
N THR A 24 5.46 1.51 8.90
CA THR A 24 5.26 0.17 8.32
C THR A 24 5.14 0.18 6.80
N ILE A 25 5.48 -0.94 6.19
CA ILE A 25 5.12 -1.27 4.82
C ILE A 25 4.17 -2.47 4.87
N GLU A 26 2.96 -2.31 4.35
CA GLU A 26 2.00 -3.39 4.20
C GLU A 26 1.93 -3.85 2.76
N THR A 27 2.01 -5.17 2.55
CA THR A 27 1.70 -5.77 1.24
C THR A 27 0.24 -6.18 1.27
N ILE A 28 -0.58 -5.54 0.43
CA ILE A 28 -2.02 -5.80 0.36
C ILE A 28 -2.40 -6.47 -0.96
N LEU A 29 -3.28 -7.45 -0.88
CA LEU A 29 -3.96 -8.04 -2.02
C LEU A 29 -5.32 -7.38 -2.19
N VAL A 30 -5.52 -6.69 -3.30
CA VAL A 30 -6.82 -6.15 -3.69
C VAL A 30 -7.37 -7.03 -4.81
N SER A 31 -8.52 -7.63 -4.57
CA SER A 31 -9.12 -8.56 -5.53
C SER A 31 -10.61 -8.34 -5.68
N ASN A 32 -11.15 -8.64 -6.84
CA ASN A 32 -12.57 -8.78 -7.07
C ASN A 32 -12.85 -10.11 -7.78
N LYS A 33 -14.01 -10.26 -8.44
CA LYS A 33 -14.38 -11.51 -9.10
C LYS A 33 -13.47 -11.87 -10.27
N ASP A 34 -12.89 -10.87 -10.92
CA ASP A 34 -12.23 -11.02 -12.22
C ASP A 34 -10.75 -10.67 -12.16
N LEU A 35 -10.33 -9.87 -11.17
CA LEU A 35 -8.99 -9.29 -11.07
C LEU A 35 -8.42 -9.42 -9.67
N SER A 36 -7.09 -9.57 -9.60
CA SER A 36 -6.34 -9.53 -8.36
C SER A 36 -5.02 -8.81 -8.59
N ASN A 37 -4.69 -7.86 -7.73
CA ASN A 37 -3.49 -7.05 -7.80
C ASN A 37 -2.86 -6.90 -6.42
N ILE A 38 -1.53 -6.86 -6.39
CA ILE A 38 -0.75 -6.57 -5.18
C ILE A 38 -0.41 -5.09 -5.16
N PHE A 39 -0.54 -4.47 -3.99
CA PHE A 39 -0.10 -3.11 -3.72
C PHE A 39 0.76 -3.09 -2.46
N TYR A 40 1.57 -2.05 -2.36
CA TYR A 40 2.38 -1.77 -1.18
C TYR A 40 1.90 -0.46 -0.55
N VAL A 41 1.62 -0.48 0.75
CA VAL A 41 1.17 0.68 1.51
C VAL A 41 2.25 1.07 2.49
N TYR A 42 2.84 2.24 2.28
CA TYR A 42 3.69 2.86 3.28
C TYR A 42 2.83 3.65 4.26
N ASN A 43 2.93 3.32 5.54
CA ASN A 43 2.28 4.03 6.63
C ASN A 43 3.31 4.79 7.46
N TYR A 44 3.10 6.10 7.60
CA TYR A 44 3.87 7.01 8.43
C TYR A 44 3.04 7.45 9.63
N GLU A 45 3.47 7.04 10.82
CA GLU A 45 2.90 7.41 12.12
C GLU A 45 1.41 7.08 12.30
N GLY A 46 0.86 6.15 11.50
CA GLY A 46 -0.55 5.77 11.56
C GLY A 46 -1.51 6.79 10.94
N VAL A 47 -1.01 7.92 10.43
CA VAL A 47 -1.84 9.05 9.97
C VAL A 47 -1.61 9.42 8.50
N SER A 48 -0.46 9.06 7.93
CA SER A 48 -0.12 9.38 6.54
C SER A 48 0.21 8.13 5.74
N TYR A 49 -0.56 7.89 4.68
CA TYR A 49 -0.48 6.66 3.89
C TYR A 49 -0.14 6.98 2.44
N ARG A 50 0.75 6.17 1.84
CA ARG A 50 1.05 6.23 0.41
C ARG A 50 1.00 4.83 -0.20
N VAL A 51 0.30 4.70 -1.32
CA VAL A 51 0.08 3.41 -2.00
C VAL A 51 0.92 3.34 -3.27
N PHE A 52 1.56 2.19 -3.48
CA PHE A 52 2.42 1.93 -4.63
C PHE A 52 1.97 0.64 -5.34
N LYS A 53 2.05 0.65 -6.67
CA LYS A 53 1.75 -0.52 -7.53
C LYS A 53 2.93 -1.48 -7.64
N SER A 54 4.14 -1.03 -7.31
CA SER A 54 5.36 -1.80 -7.46
C SER A 54 6.29 -1.52 -6.28
N TYR A 55 7.07 -2.53 -5.91
CA TYR A 55 8.06 -2.41 -4.84
C TYR A 55 9.18 -1.40 -5.17
N PRO A 56 9.72 -1.31 -6.41
CA PRO A 56 10.72 -0.31 -6.75
C PRO A 56 10.25 1.15 -6.55
N ASN A 57 8.99 1.45 -6.87
CA ASN A 57 8.45 2.81 -6.67
C ASN A 57 8.31 3.17 -5.18
N LEU A 58 8.06 2.16 -4.34
CA LEU A 58 8.08 2.35 -2.89
C LEU A 58 9.50 2.69 -2.42
N ILE A 59 10.50 1.93 -2.88
CA ILE A 59 11.90 2.12 -2.48
C ILE A 59 12.40 3.49 -2.91
N SER A 60 12.19 3.91 -4.16
CA SER A 60 12.60 5.24 -4.63
C SER A 60 12.00 6.36 -3.77
N CYS A 61 10.71 6.26 -3.43
CA CYS A 61 10.05 7.22 -2.56
C CYS A 61 10.60 7.22 -1.12
N SER A 62 10.99 6.06 -0.58
CA SER A 62 11.57 5.99 0.76
C SER A 62 12.97 6.59 0.81
N HIS A 63 13.77 6.43 -0.24
CA HIS A 63 15.12 7.00 -0.33
C HIS A 63 15.09 8.53 -0.43
N GLU A 64 14.21 9.10 -1.26
CA GLU A 64 14.05 10.56 -1.38
C GLU A 64 13.66 11.24 -0.06
N LYS A 65 12.90 10.55 0.80
CA LYS A 65 12.50 11.07 2.12
C LYS A 65 13.51 10.80 3.24
N LEU A 66 14.40 9.82 3.07
CA LEU A 66 15.49 9.57 4.02
C LEU A 66 16.57 10.65 3.96
N GLU A 67 16.75 11.28 2.79
CA GLU A 67 17.69 12.41 2.64
C GLU A 67 17.16 13.74 3.19
N SER A 68 15.84 13.91 3.38
CA SER A 68 15.28 15.14 3.98
C SER A 68 15.22 15.14 5.51
N ASP A 69 15.49 14.00 6.16
CA ASP A 69 15.57 13.87 7.61
C ASP A 69 17.04 13.93 8.11
N CYS A 70 18.00 14.14 7.20
CA CYS A 70 19.43 14.30 7.46
C CYS A 70 19.89 15.72 7.07
N ASP A 71 19.32 16.75 7.68
CA ASP A 71 19.94 18.08 7.94
C ASP A 71 19.02 18.94 8.83
#